data_AF-A0A962WU61-F1
#
_entry.id   AF-A0A962WU61-F1
#
_cell.length_a   1.000
_cell.length_b   1.000
_cell.length_c   1.000
_cell.angle_alpha   90.00
_cell.angle_beta   90.00
_cell.angle_gamma   90.00
#
_symmetry.space_group_name_H-M   'P 1'
#
loop_
_entity.id
_entity.type
_entity.pdbx_description
1 polymer ?
#
loop_
_entity_poly.entity_id
_entity_poly.type
_entity_poly.pdbx_seq_one_letter_code
_entity_poly.pdbx_strand_id
1 'polypeptide(L)'
;RNMAERYVLLGENCDYSLEQLLHGAKGDAANTLPAQVECFEKSLIEQALANYNGNIKETMESLGVPRKTLYDKMRKYGLDKTNYK
;
A
#
# COMPACT_ATOMS: atom_id res chain seq x y z
N ARG A 1 9.42 8.33 20.96
CA ARG A 1 8.20 8.37 20.12
C ARG A 1 8.05 6.98 19.51
N ASN A 2 6.96 6.28 19.82
CA ASN A 2 6.90 4.82 19.93
C ASN A 2 7.04 4.11 18.56
N MET A 3 8.07 3.27 18.39
CA MET A 3 8.36 2.53 17.15
C MET A 3 7.31 1.46 16.85
N ALA A 4 6.70 0.87 17.89
CA ALA A 4 5.63 -0.10 17.76
C ALA A 4 4.41 0.48 17.05
N GLU A 5 4.04 1.74 17.36
CA GLU A 5 2.91 2.43 16.70
C GLU A 5 3.18 2.67 15.21
N ARG A 6 4.43 2.99 14.85
CA ARG A 6 4.83 3.15 13.44
C ARG A 6 4.80 1.84 12.67
N TYR A 7 5.27 0.75 13.27
CA TYR A 7 5.24 -0.57 12.65
C TYR A 7 3.81 -1.06 12.44
N VAL A 8 2.95 -0.87 13.44
CA VAL A 8 1.52 -1.20 13.38
C VAL A 8 0.79 -0.39 12.30
N LEU A 9 1.12 0.90 12.14
CA LEU A 9 0.44 1.77 11.17
C LEU A 9 0.86 1.52 9.71
N LEU A 10 2.10 1.06 9.47
CA LEU A 10 2.59 0.83 8.11
C LEU A 10 2.26 -0.55 7.54
N GLY A 11 1.91 -1.52 8.40
CA GLY A 11 1.51 -2.86 7.99
C GLY A 11 2.66 -3.69 7.39
N GLU A 12 2.56 -5.01 7.49
CA GLU A 12 3.57 -5.98 7.04
C GLU A 12 3.86 -5.95 5.52
N ASN A 13 3.15 -5.13 4.74
CA ASN A 13 3.18 -5.14 3.29
C ASN A 13 4.01 -4.00 2.66
N CYS A 14 4.40 -3.00 3.44
CA CYS A 14 5.39 -2.05 2.97
C CYS A 14 6.78 -2.58 3.33
N ASP A 15 7.62 -2.76 2.32
CA ASP A 15 9.03 -3.18 2.41
C ASP A 15 9.87 -2.11 3.13
N TYR A 16 9.50 -1.80 4.37
CA TYR A 16 10.39 -1.14 5.30
C TYR A 16 11.22 -2.26 5.89
N SER A 17 12.39 -2.48 5.31
CA SER A 17 13.42 -3.24 6.01
C SER A 17 13.57 -2.62 7.39
N LEU A 18 13.48 -3.44 8.43
CA LEU A 18 13.69 -3.04 9.82
C LEU A 18 15.01 -2.25 9.96
N GLU A 19 15.98 -2.58 9.12
CA GLU A 19 17.26 -1.90 8.97
C GLU A 19 17.14 -0.43 8.53
N GLN A 20 16.21 -0.12 7.62
CA GLN A 20 15.91 1.22 7.11
C GLN A 20 15.34 2.14 8.21
N LEU A 21 14.52 1.55 9.11
CA LEU A 21 13.93 2.22 10.27
C LEU A 21 14.96 2.42 11.41
N LEU A 22 15.89 1.48 11.58
CA LEU A 22 16.94 1.55 12.60
C LEU A 22 18.06 2.54 12.25
N HIS A 23 18.48 2.57 10.98
CA HIS A 23 19.71 3.29 10.58
C HIS A 23 19.47 4.74 10.13
N GLY A 24 18.22 5.22 10.13
CA GLY A 24 17.89 6.57 9.66
C GLY A 24 18.35 6.73 8.20
N ALA A 25 17.67 6.02 7.29
CA ALA A 25 18.12 5.87 5.93
C ALA A 25 18.46 7.20 5.24
N LYS A 26 19.69 7.23 4.74
CA LYS A 26 20.41 8.35 4.15
C LYS A 26 19.89 8.59 2.73
N GLY A 27 18.95 9.51 2.56
CA GLY A 27 18.70 10.16 1.27
C GLY A 27 18.16 9.30 0.12
N ASP A 28 17.63 8.11 0.38
CA ASP A 28 16.96 7.32 -0.65
C ASP A 28 15.56 7.85 -0.94
N ALA A 29 15.18 7.94 -2.22
CA ALA A 29 13.88 8.42 -2.69
C ALA A 29 12.68 7.70 -2.00
N ALA A 30 12.90 6.49 -1.50
CA ALA A 30 11.98 5.70 -0.68
C ALA A 30 11.57 6.38 0.65
N ASN A 31 12.33 7.36 1.16
CA ASN A 31 12.00 8.08 2.39
C ASN A 31 11.24 9.40 2.15
N THR A 32 10.98 9.78 0.89
CA THR A 32 10.19 10.99 0.60
C THR A 32 8.71 10.76 0.91
N LEU A 33 8.02 11.78 1.45
CA LEU A 33 6.59 11.68 1.77
C LEU A 33 5.73 11.12 0.60
N PRO A 34 5.93 11.55 -0.67
CA PRO A 34 5.23 10.95 -1.80
C PRO A 34 5.43 9.44 -1.91
N ALA A 35 6.68 8.96 -1.82
CA ALA A 35 6.98 7.53 -1.92
C ALA A 35 6.35 6.72 -0.77
N GLN A 36 6.34 7.26 0.46
CA GLN A 36 5.71 6.61 1.60
C GLN A 36 4.19 6.49 1.42
N VAL A 37 3.55 7.55 0.93
CA VAL A 37 2.11 7.55 0.60
C VAL A 37 1.81 6.55 -0.51
N GLU A 38 2.64 6.48 -1.56
CA GLU A 38 2.47 5.52 -2.64
C GLU A 38 2.57 4.07 -2.16
N CYS A 39 3.54 3.76 -1.28
CA CYS A 39 3.64 2.44 -0.67
C CYS A 39 2.40 2.08 0.14
N PHE A 40 1.96 3.01 0.99
CA PHE A 40 0.79 2.80 1.83
C PHE A 40 -0.49 2.61 1.00
N GLU A 41 -0.71 3.46 -0.01
CA GLU A 41 -1.83 3.31 -0.94
C GLU A 41 -1.81 1.97 -1.66
N LYS A 42 -0.64 1.53 -2.13
CA LYS A 42 -0.47 0.22 -2.77
C LYS A 42 -0.89 -0.89 -1.81
N SER A 43 -0.35 -0.91 -0.59
CA SER A 43 -0.66 -1.90 0.44
C SER A 43 -2.17 -1.99 0.73
N LEU A 44 -2.86 -0.86 0.86
CA LEU A 44 -4.32 -0.85 1.08
C LEU A 44 -5.09 -1.46 -0.09
N ILE A 45 -4.68 -1.19 -1.32
CA ILE A 45 -5.33 -1.75 -2.51
C ILE A 45 -5.08 -3.26 -2.58
N GLU A 46 -3.87 -3.72 -2.28
CA GLU A 46 -3.55 -5.15 -2.25
C GLU A 46 -4.37 -5.90 -1.19
N GLN A 47 -4.45 -5.36 0.03
CA GLN A 47 -5.25 -5.94 1.11
C GLN A 47 -6.73 -6.01 0.73
N ALA A 48 -7.29 -4.95 0.18
CA ALA A 48 -8.68 -4.95 -0.25
C ALA A 48 -8.93 -5.95 -1.40
N LEU A 49 -8.06 -6.00 -2.40
CA LEU A 49 -8.17 -6.99 -3.48
C LEU A 49 -8.09 -8.43 -2.95
N ALA A 50 -7.20 -8.71 -2.00
CA ALA A 50 -7.10 -10.02 -1.37
C ALA A 50 -8.35 -10.38 -0.56
N ASN A 51 -8.87 -9.45 0.24
CA ASN A 51 -10.04 -9.67 1.10
C ASN A 51 -11.34 -9.93 0.31
N TYR A 52 -11.44 -9.39 -0.91
CA TYR A 52 -12.62 -9.53 -1.76
C TYR A 52 -12.37 -10.40 -3.00
N ASN A 53 -11.36 -11.28 -2.99
CA ASN A 53 -11.06 -12.19 -4.09
C ASN A 53 -10.95 -11.51 -5.48
N GLY A 54 -10.33 -10.33 -5.54
CA GLY A 54 -10.22 -9.53 -6.76
C GLY A 54 -11.54 -8.92 -7.26
N ASN A 55 -12.60 -8.90 -6.45
CA ASN A 55 -13.86 -8.25 -6.78
C ASN A 55 -13.72 -6.74 -6.72
N ILE A 56 -13.67 -6.13 -7.91
CA ILE A 56 -13.50 -4.68 -8.07
C ILE A 56 -14.63 -3.88 -7.43
N LYS A 57 -15.87 -4.38 -7.48
CA LYS A 57 -17.01 -3.63 -6.94
C LYS A 57 -16.88 -3.49 -5.41
N GLU A 58 -16.65 -4.60 -4.73
CA GLU A 58 -16.47 -4.61 -3.27
C GLU A 58 -15.20 -3.87 -2.84
N THR A 59 -14.11 -4.00 -3.62
CA THR A 59 -12.87 -3.24 -3.40
C THR A 59 -13.11 -1.73 -3.47
N MET A 60 -13.88 -1.26 -4.46
CA MET A 60 -14.25 0.16 -4.58
C MET A 60 -15.08 0.64 -3.40
N GLU A 61 -16.09 -0.14 -3.00
CA GLU A 61 -16.99 0.20 -1.89
C GLU A 61 -16.23 0.25 -0.55
N SER A 62 -15.34 -0.71 -0.32
CA SER A 62 -14.50 -0.79 0.88
C SER A 62 -13.51 0.38 0.98
N LEU A 63 -12.84 0.73 -0.12
CA LEU A 63 -11.88 1.84 -0.16
C LEU A 63 -12.53 3.21 -0.35
N GLY A 64 -13.83 3.27 -0.68
CA GLY A 64 -14.55 4.53 -0.92
C GLY A 64 -14.06 5.31 -2.15
N VAL A 65 -13.52 4.62 -3.16
CA VAL A 65 -12.93 5.26 -4.35
C VAL A 65 -13.74 5.00 -5.63
N PRO A 66 -13.78 5.97 -6.57
CA PRO A 66 -14.37 5.75 -7.88
C PRO A 66 -13.66 4.65 -8.67
N ARG A 67 -14.40 3.95 -9.54
CA ARG A 67 -13.87 2.87 -10.39
C ARG A 67 -12.63 3.29 -11.17
N LYS A 68 -12.70 4.45 -11.82
CA LYS A 68 -11.62 4.99 -12.64
C LYS A 68 -10.35 5.18 -11.79
N THR A 69 -10.49 5.83 -10.63
CA THR A 69 -9.40 6.06 -9.67
C THR A 69 -8.74 4.75 -9.23
N LEU A 70 -9.54 3.73 -8.90
CA LEU A 70 -9.01 2.42 -8.52
C LEU A 70 -8.17 1.81 -9.65
N TYR A 71 -8.69 1.80 -10.88
CA TYR A 71 -7.93 1.29 -12.03
C TYR A 71 -6.66 2.09 -12.31
N ASP A 72 -6.71 3.42 -12.22
CA ASP A 72 -5.52 4.26 -12.40
C ASP A 72 -4.44 3.93 -11.34
N LYS A 73 -4.84 3.74 -10.08
CA LYS A 73 -3.92 3.35 -8.99
C LYS A 73 -3.40 1.92 -9.17
N MET A 74 -4.24 0.95 -9.53
CA MET A 74 -3.83 -0.42 -9.83
C MET A 74 -2.80 -0.45 -10.97
N ARG A 75 -3.04 0.31 -12.05
CA ARG A 75 -2.11 0.42 -13.18
C ARG A 75 -0.79 1.07 -12.76
N LYS A 76 -0.85 2.13 -11.95
CA LYS A 76 0.34 2.81 -11.41
C LYS A 76 1.20 1.86 -10.57
N TYR A 77 0.57 0.99 -9.79
CA TYR A 77 1.26 0.07 -8.87
C TYR A 77 1.50 -1.34 -9.43
N GLY A 78 1.10 -1.61 -10.68
CA GLY A 78 1.28 -2.91 -11.32
C GLY A 78 0.41 -4.02 -10.73
N LEU A 79 -0.75 -3.68 -10.17
CA LEU A 79 -1.67 -4.64 -9.55
C LEU A 79 -2.68 -5.16 -10.57
N ASP A 80 -2.83 -6.48 -10.65
CA ASP A 80 -3.89 -7.13 -11.43
C ASP A 80 -4.82 -7.90 -10.51
N LYS A 81 -6.13 -7.69 -10.65
CA LYS A 81 -7.16 -8.40 -9.89
C LYS A 81 -7.10 -9.93 -10.07
N THR A 82 -6.56 -10.45 -11.18
CA THR A 82 -6.46 -11.89 -11.42
C THR A 82 -5.48 -12.55 -10.46
N ASN A 83 -4.55 -11.79 -9.89
CA ASN A 83 -3.55 -12.30 -8.95
C ASN A 83 -4.13 -12.51 -7.54
N TYR A 84 -5.36 -12.05 -7.29
CA TYR A 84 -6.03 -12.09 -6.00
C TYR A 84 -7.31 -12.93 -6.04
N LYS A 85 -7.49 -13.77 -7.07
CA LYS A 85 -8.65 -14.66 -7.21
C LYS A 85 -8.41 -16.00 -6.53
#